data_AF-A0A1C5LBE9-F1
#
_entry.id   AF-A0A1C5LBE9-F1
#
_cell.length_a   1.000
_cell.length_b   1.000
_cell.length_c   1.000
_cell.angle_alpha   90.00
_cell.angle_beta   90.00
_cell.angle_gamma   90.00
#
_symmetry.space_group_name_H-M   'P 1'
#
loop_
_entity.id
_entity.type
_entity.pdbx_description
1 polymer ?
#
loop_
_entity_poly.entity_id
_entity_poly.type
_entity_poly.pdbx_seq_one_letter_code
_entity_poly.pdbx_strand_id
1 'polypeptide(L)'
;MFEAEKIVITDMCDRLILDTCGYFINSCPNQEFCKEIHPFLIPIQMGEKDAGEVLSVSRDVSEQYFREEDEAATMAEIGMM
;
A
#
# COMPACT_ATOMS: atom_id res chain seq x y z
N MET A 1 -24.67 0.12 -4.04
CA MET A 1 -23.70 0.22 -5.14
C MET A 1 -22.34 0.29 -4.45
N PHE A 2 -21.39 -0.58 -4.78
CA PHE A 2 -20.10 -0.61 -4.12
C PHE A 2 -19.26 0.57 -4.60
N GLU A 3 -18.64 1.34 -3.70
CA GLU A 3 -17.69 2.38 -4.09
C GLU A 3 -16.36 1.74 -4.55
N ALA A 4 -15.91 0.71 -3.84
CA ALA A 4 -14.76 -0.12 -4.24
C ALA A 4 -15.12 -1.62 -4.18
N GLU A 5 -15.34 -2.23 -5.34
CA GLU A 5 -15.64 -3.68 -5.46
C GLU A 5 -14.49 -4.56 -4.95
N LYS A 6 -13.25 -4.11 -5.18
CA LYS A 6 -12.02 -4.81 -4.80
C LYS A 6 -10.93 -3.81 -4.41
N ILE A 7 -10.24 -4.07 -3.30
CA ILE A 7 -9.02 -3.33 -2.92
C ILE A 7 -7.87 -4.33 -2.87
N VAL A 8 -6.73 -3.98 -3.47
CA VAL A 8 -5.51 -4.80 -3.47
C VAL A 8 -4.36 -3.96 -2.93
N ILE A 9 -3.66 -4.50 -1.95
CA ILE A 9 -2.48 -3.88 -1.34
C ILE A 9 -1.28 -4.78 -1.65
N THR A 10 -0.27 -4.20 -2.29
CA THR A 10 1.00 -4.86 -2.61
C THR A 10 2.18 -4.12 -1.96
N ASP A 11 3.30 -4.83 -1.80
CA ASP A 11 4.58 -4.19 -1.53
C ASP A 11 5.18 -3.59 -2.82
N MET A 12 6.36 -2.98 -2.70
CA MET A 12 7.09 -2.39 -3.83
C MET A 12 7.57 -3.42 -4.87
N CYS A 13 7.55 -4.71 -4.53
CA CYS A 13 7.88 -5.83 -5.42
C CYS A 13 6.63 -6.47 -6.04
N ASP A 14 5.47 -5.80 -5.98
CA ASP A 14 4.16 -6.32 -6.40
C ASP A 14 3.73 -7.61 -5.68
N ARG A 15 4.28 -7.90 -4.50
CA ARG A 15 3.86 -9.06 -3.70
C ARG A 15 2.58 -8.72 -2.96
N LEU A 16 1.61 -9.62 -3.04
CA LEU A 16 0.32 -9.44 -2.38
C LEU A 16 0.48 -9.38 -0.86
N ILE A 17 0.11 -8.24 -0.27
CA ILE A 17 -0.02 -8.07 1.18
C ILE A 17 -1.44 -8.40 1.59
N LEU A 18 -2.43 -7.82 0.92
CA LEU A 18 -3.83 -7.98 1.25
C LEU A 18 -4.74 -7.80 0.03
N ASP A 19 -5.82 -8.57 -0.04
CA ASP A 19 -6.93 -8.30 -0.95
C ASP A 19 -8.28 -8.31 -0.23
N THR A 20 -9.19 -7.45 -0.68
CA THR A 20 -10.58 -7.43 -0.25
C THR A 20 -11.52 -7.63 -1.42
N CYS A 21 -12.64 -8.32 -1.21
CA CYS A 21 -13.72 -8.45 -2.17
C CYS A 21 -15.06 -8.50 -1.43
N GLY A 22 -16.03 -7.71 -1.88
CA GLY A 22 -17.40 -7.78 -1.34
C GLY A 22 -17.51 -7.61 0.18
N TYR A 23 -16.75 -6.66 0.77
CA TYR A 23 -16.68 -6.36 2.21
C TYR A 23 -15.90 -7.35 3.08
N PHE A 24 -15.21 -8.33 2.49
CA PHE A 24 -14.37 -9.26 3.23
C PHE A 24 -12.92 -9.12 2.83
N ILE A 25 -12.03 -9.23 3.82
CA ILE A 25 -10.60 -9.44 3.58
C ILE A 25 -10.44 -10.92 3.19
N ASN A 26 -10.10 -11.17 1.93
CA ASN A 26 -9.95 -12.52 1.38
C ASN A 26 -8.62 -13.14 1.79
N SER A 27 -7.54 -12.36 1.65
CA SER A 27 -6.18 -12.80 1.96
C SER A 27 -5.49 -11.72 2.77
N CYS A 28 -4.98 -12.08 3.95
CA CYS A 28 -4.04 -11.27 4.72
C CYS A 28 -3.22 -12.20 5.63
N PRO A 29 -1.97 -12.52 5.27
CA PRO A 29 -1.16 -13.47 6.04
C PRO A 29 -0.79 -12.93 7.43
N ASN A 30 -0.65 -11.62 7.58
CA ASN A 30 -0.40 -10.97 8.86
C ASN A 30 -1.72 -10.61 9.55
N GLN A 31 -2.07 -11.35 10.60
CA GLN A 31 -3.33 -11.18 11.33
C GLN A 31 -3.38 -9.90 12.19
N GLU A 32 -2.24 -9.42 12.69
CA GLU A 32 -2.20 -8.16 13.44
C GLU A 32 -2.43 -6.97 12.49
N PHE A 33 -1.75 -6.98 11.34
CA PHE A 33 -1.98 -6.00 10.27
C PHE A 33 -3.43 -6.04 9.76
N CYS A 34 -4.02 -7.23 9.64
CA CYS A 34 -5.43 -7.40 9.25
C CYS A 34 -6.36 -6.63 10.21
N LYS A 35 -6.15 -6.73 11.53
CA LYS A 35 -6.97 -6.01 12.53
C LYS A 35 -6.78 -4.49 12.43
N GLU A 36 -5.56 -4.05 12.18
CA GLU A 36 -5.22 -2.62 12.08
C GLU A 36 -5.81 -1.97 10.83
N ILE A 37 -5.79 -2.66 9.69
CA ILE A 37 -6.21 -2.12 8.39
C ILE A 37 -7.74 -2.23 8.18
N HIS A 38 -8.39 -3.21 8.82
CA HIS A 38 -9.83 -3.46 8.71
C HIS A 38 -10.73 -2.23 8.90
N PRO A 39 -10.57 -1.39 9.95
CA PRO A 39 -11.41 -0.21 10.16
C PRO A 39 -11.23 0.88 9.09
N PHE A 40 -10.16 0.81 8.28
CA PHE A 40 -9.95 1.76 7.18
C PHE A 40 -10.56 1.25 5.87
N LEU A 41 -10.40 -0.04 5.56
CA LEU A 41 -10.83 -0.59 4.28
C LEU A 41 -12.34 -0.78 4.18
N ILE A 42 -13.02 -1.18 5.26
CA ILE A 42 -14.47 -1.46 5.22
C ILE A 42 -15.29 -0.21 4.90
N PRO A 43 -15.08 0.95 5.57
CA PRO A 43 -15.82 2.16 5.22
C PRO A 43 -15.63 2.57 3.76
N ILE A 44 -14.43 2.37 3.20
CA ILE A 44 -14.14 2.67 1.79
C ILE A 44 -14.91 1.74 0.85
N GLN A 45 -14.93 0.44 1.13
CA GLN A 45 -15.72 -0.48 0.32
C GLN A 45 -17.22 -0.18 0.41
N MET A 46 -17.72 0.20 1.60
CA MET A 46 -19.13 0.49 1.89
C MET A 46 -19.60 1.81 1.27
N GLY A 47 -18.66 2.63 0.81
CA GLY A 47 -18.90 4.00 0.38
C GLY A 47 -19.33 4.92 1.53
N GLU A 48 -18.94 4.56 2.76
CA GLU A 48 -19.11 5.39 3.95
C GLU A 48 -17.97 6.42 4.08
N LYS A 49 -16.85 6.18 3.38
CA LYS A 49 -15.67 7.02 3.39
C LYS A 49 -14.98 6.99 2.02
N ASP A 50 -14.68 8.14 1.45
CA ASP A 50 -13.86 8.21 0.24
C ASP A 50 -12.46 7.61 0.48
N ALA A 51 -11.92 6.92 -0.52
CA ALA A 51 -10.55 6.39 -0.52
C ALA A 51 -9.47 7.49 -0.35
N GLY A 52 -9.86 8.76 -0.50
CA GLY A 52 -8.97 9.91 -0.49
C GLY A 52 -8.25 10.10 -1.82
N GLU A 53 -7.43 11.15 -1.90
CA GLU A 53 -6.59 11.38 -3.06
C GLU A 53 -5.38 10.43 -3.02
N VAL A 54 -5.07 9.85 -4.18
CA VAL A 54 -3.82 9.10 -4.35
C VAL A 54 -2.67 10.07 -4.11
N LEU A 55 -1.71 9.67 -3.27
CA LEU A 55 -0.47 10.42 -3.07
C LEU A 55 0.21 10.59 -4.44
N SER A 56 0.10 11.80 -4.97
CA SER A 56 0.73 12.20 -6.22
C SER A 56 1.61 13.40 -5.92
N VAL A 57 2.90 13.24 -6.18
CA VAL A 57 3.89 14.31 -6.05
C VAL A 57 4.40 14.67 -7.45
N SER A 58 4.99 15.85 -7.59
CA SER A 58 5.64 16.20 -8.86
C SER A 58 6.78 15.21 -9.15
N ARG A 59 7.07 15.05 -10.44
CA ARG A 59 8.13 14.15 -10.90
C ARG A 59 9.47 14.46 -10.20
N ASP A 60 9.82 15.73 -10.07
CA ASP A 60 11.07 16.16 -9.44
C ASP A 60 11.19 15.68 -7.98
N VAL A 61 10.09 15.74 -7.22
CA VAL A 61 10.04 15.28 -5.82
C VAL A 61 10.16 13.75 -5.76
N SER A 62 9.48 13.04 -6.66
CA SER A 62 9.59 11.57 -6.72
C SER A 62 10.99 11.10 -7.10
N GLU A 63 11.63 11.75 -8.08
CA GLU A 63 12.99 11.39 -8.54
C GLU A 63 14.02 11.66 -7.45
N GLN A 64 13.88 12.74 -6.68
CA GLN A 64 14.74 12.99 -5.52
C GLN A 64 14.61 11.87 -4.48
N TYR A 65 13.39 11.50 -4.10
CA TYR A 65 13.16 10.45 -3.10
C TYR A 65 13.74 9.10 -3.56
N PHE A 66 13.48 8.70 -4.79
CA PHE A 66 14.00 7.43 -5.33
C PHE A 66 15.52 7.42 -5.44
N ARG A 67 16.14 8.57 -5.75
CA ARG A 67 17.60 8.68 -5.79
C ARG A 67 18.22 8.53 -4.40
N GLU A 68 17.64 9.17 -3.38
CA GLU A 68 18.13 9.04 -2.00
C GLU A 68 18.02 7.60 -1.48
N GLU A 69 16.93 6.89 -1.82
CA GLU A 69 16.78 5.45 -1.56
C GLU A 69 17.84 4.60 -2.28
N ASP A 70 18.08 4.84 -3.56
CA ASP A 70 19.07 4.09 -4.37
C ASP A 70 20.51 4.33 -3.87
N GLU A 71 20.85 5.56 -3.51
CA GLU A 71 22.14 5.89 -2.89
C GLU A 71 22.30 5.20 -1.54
N ALA A 72 21.26 5.16 -0.70
CA ALA A 72 21.29 4.45 0.57
C ALA A 72 21.45 2.92 0.39
N ALA A 73 20.73 2.33 -0.56
CA ALA A 73 20.84 0.92 -0.91
C ALA A 73 22.25 0.58 -1.40
N THR A 74 22.78 1.37 -2.34
CA THR A 74 24.14 1.21 -2.88
C THR A 74 25.20 1.28 -1.77
N MET A 75 25.09 2.24 -0.86
CA MET A 75 26.02 2.39 0.27
C MET A 75 25.94 1.22 1.26
N ALA A 76 24.74 0.68 1.49
CA ALA A 76 24.56 -0.50 2.32
C ALA A 76 25.15 -1.76 1.66
N GLU A 77 24.99 -1.93 0.35
CA GLU A 77 25.57 -3.05 -0.39
C GLU A 77 27.10 -3.02 -0.40
N ILE A 78 27.70 -1.84 -0.61
CA ILE A 78 29.16 -1.67 -0.55
C ILE A 78 29.69 -1.91 0.88
N GLY A 79 28.95 -1.50 1.91
CA GLY A 79 29.33 -1.71 3.31
C GLY A 79 29.16 -3.15 3.82
N MET A 80 28.46 -4.01 3.07
CA MET A 80 28.33 -5.45 3.33
C MET A 80 29.39 -6.30 2.60
N MET A 81 30.35 -5.66 1.91
CA MET A 81 31.51 -6.28 1.25
C MET A 81 32.78 -6.18 2.10
#